data_AF-A0A1V6ENA1-F1
#
_entry.id   AF-A0A1V6ENA1-F1
#
_cell.length_a   1.000
_cell.length_b   1.000
_cell.length_c   1.000
_cell.angle_alpha   90.00
_cell.angle_beta   90.00
_cell.angle_gamma   90.00
#
_symmetry.space_group_name_H-M   'P 1'
#
loop_
_entity.id
_entity.type
_entity.pdbx_description
1 polymer ?
#
loop_
_entity_poly.entity_id
_entity_poly.type
_entity_poly.pdbx_seq_one_letter_code
_entity_poly.pdbx_strand_id
1 'polypeptide(L)'
;MGNGKGQFFDSFTLASVADVSITYSEKKDVYRISNPYTLALLEEAEWGNWIGGPISENIEIQITSEGKVTWEFWYLGLNYQGVSGYPIKAYFPSVLDESLAALDDKSVKLQDKLFKLHPYFYIDGLGGFGADYPVFISFPGGPNLNELLAE
;
A
#
# COMPACT_ATOMS: atom_id res chain seq x y z
N MET A 1 -7.00 14.10 -11.91
CA MET A 1 -7.18 13.09 -10.83
C MET A 1 -7.90 13.80 -9.69
N GLY A 2 -8.94 13.21 -9.11
CA GLY A 2 -9.86 13.91 -8.19
C GLY A 2 -10.09 13.17 -6.89
N ASN A 3 -10.69 13.88 -5.92
CA ASN A 3 -11.14 13.31 -4.65
C ASN A 3 -12.34 12.39 -4.87
N GLY A 4 -12.44 11.29 -4.12
CA GLY A 4 -13.60 10.41 -4.20
C GLY A 4 -13.33 8.98 -3.75
N LYS A 5 -14.25 8.08 -4.09
CA LYS A 5 -14.09 6.64 -3.82
C LYS A 5 -13.17 6.01 -4.86
N GLY A 6 -12.18 5.26 -4.38
CA GLY A 6 -11.30 4.42 -5.19
C GLY A 6 -11.26 3.00 -4.64
N GLN A 7 -10.37 2.19 -5.21
CA GLN A 7 -10.13 0.82 -4.77
C GLN A 7 -8.65 0.61 -4.46
N PHE A 8 -8.38 -0.25 -3.49
CA PHE A 8 -7.05 -0.60 -3.02
C PHE A 8 -6.95 -2.11 -2.86
N PHE A 9 -5.85 -2.70 -3.32
CA PHE A 9 -5.56 -4.11 -3.08
C PHE A 9 -4.10 -4.29 -2.76
N ASP A 10 -3.81 -4.97 -1.66
CA ASP A 10 -2.46 -5.33 -1.24
C ASP A 10 -2.34 -6.84 -1.31
N SER A 11 -1.53 -7.34 -2.26
CA SER A 11 -1.42 -8.77 -2.53
C SER A 11 -0.63 -9.54 -1.46
N PHE A 12 0.01 -8.85 -0.53
CA PHE A 12 0.60 -9.49 0.65
C PHE A 12 -0.48 -9.64 1.73
N THR A 13 -1.22 -8.56 1.99
CA THR A 13 -2.01 -8.41 3.22
C THR A 13 -3.49 -8.76 3.07
N LEU A 14 -4.09 -8.56 1.89
CA LEU A 14 -5.54 -8.60 1.72
C LEU A 14 -6.00 -9.79 0.87
N ALA A 15 -7.13 -10.39 1.25
CA ALA A 15 -7.81 -11.41 0.47
C ALA A 15 -8.82 -10.82 -0.54
N SER A 16 -9.19 -9.55 -0.38
CA SER A 16 -10.20 -8.86 -1.18
C SER A 16 -9.83 -7.41 -1.44
N VAL A 17 -10.44 -6.82 -2.47
CA VAL A 17 -10.27 -5.41 -2.82
C VAL A 17 -10.99 -4.53 -1.79
N ALA A 18 -10.26 -3.58 -1.22
CA ALA A 18 -10.80 -2.58 -0.29
C ALA A 18 -11.36 -1.36 -1.04
N ASP A 19 -12.56 -0.91 -0.63
CA ASP A 19 -13.06 0.41 -0.99
C ASP A 19 -12.38 1.48 -0.12
N VAL A 20 -11.77 2.47 -0.76
CA VAL A 20 -11.01 3.53 -0.08
C VAL A 20 -11.48 4.92 -0.46
N SER A 21 -11.21 5.90 0.40
CA SER A 21 -11.34 7.31 0.04
C SER A 21 -9.98 7.83 -0.41
N ILE A 22 -9.96 8.51 -1.55
CA ILE A 22 -8.76 9.14 -2.10
C ILE A 22 -8.96 10.63 -2.10
N THR A 23 -8.01 11.36 -1.50
CA THR A 23 -7.98 12.83 -1.53
C THR A 23 -6.62 13.34 -2.00
N TYR A 24 -6.59 14.52 -2.59
CA TYR A 24 -5.35 15.20 -2.99
C TYR A 24 -5.14 16.47 -2.16
N SER A 25 -3.91 16.68 -1.70
CA SER A 25 -3.51 17.87 -0.97
C SER A 25 -2.56 18.71 -1.82
N GLU A 26 -3.06 19.79 -2.39
CA GLU A 26 -2.23 20.74 -3.18
C GLU A 26 -1.07 21.32 -2.36
N LYS A 27 -1.28 21.57 -1.06
CA LYS A 27 -0.25 22.12 -0.16
C LYS A 27 0.96 21.22 -0.02
N LYS A 28 0.75 19.90 -0.02
CA LYS A 28 1.80 18.90 0.18
C LYS A 28 2.21 18.21 -1.13
N ASP A 29 1.43 18.41 -2.20
CA ASP A 29 1.51 17.64 -3.43
C ASP A 29 1.48 16.12 -3.20
N VAL A 30 0.52 15.65 -2.39
CA VAL A 30 0.36 14.22 -2.09
C VAL A 30 -1.09 13.77 -2.27
N TYR A 31 -1.26 12.53 -2.69
CA TYR A 31 -2.52 11.80 -2.60
C TYR A 31 -2.57 11.02 -1.29
N ARG A 32 -3.72 11.02 -0.64
CA ARG A 32 -4.02 10.28 0.58
C ARG A 32 -5.03 9.20 0.28
N ILE A 33 -4.69 7.97 0.63
CA ILE A 33 -5.56 6.81 0.55
C ILE A 33 -5.97 6.46 1.98
N SER A 34 -7.24 6.67 2.31
CA SER A 34 -7.75 6.51 3.67
C SER A 34 -8.36 5.13 3.88
N ASN A 35 -8.11 4.57 5.07
CA ASN A 35 -8.63 3.29 5.56
C ASN A 35 -8.38 2.05 4.66
N PRO A 36 -7.15 1.82 4.16
CA PRO A 36 -6.86 0.67 3.29
C PRO A 36 -6.88 -0.69 4.03
N TYR A 37 -6.68 -0.69 5.35
CA TYR A 37 -6.65 -1.89 6.18
C TYR A 37 -7.68 -1.78 7.31
N THR A 38 -8.85 -2.40 7.14
CA THR A 38 -9.86 -2.48 8.22
C THR A 38 -9.73 -3.81 8.96
N LEU A 39 -10.19 -3.87 10.20
CA LEU A 39 -10.19 -5.12 10.96
C LEU A 39 -10.89 -6.25 10.20
N ALA A 40 -12.06 -5.98 9.61
CA ALA A 40 -12.82 -6.97 8.86
C ALA A 40 -12.03 -7.54 7.66
N LEU A 41 -11.29 -6.69 6.94
CA LEU A 41 -10.44 -7.12 5.82
C LEU A 41 -9.24 -7.96 6.29
N LEU A 42 -8.65 -7.62 7.43
CA LEU A 42 -7.54 -8.38 8.01
C LEU A 42 -8.01 -9.73 8.57
N GLU A 43 -9.21 -9.79 9.14
CA GLU A 43 -9.84 -11.04 9.60
C GLU A 43 -10.23 -11.93 8.42
N GLU A 44 -10.75 -11.36 7.34
CA GLU A 44 -11.05 -12.08 6.09
C GLU A 44 -9.79 -12.74 5.50
N ALA A 45 -8.64 -12.06 5.59
CA ALA A 45 -7.34 -12.59 5.16
C ALA A 45 -6.70 -13.58 6.16
N GLU A 46 -7.42 -13.99 7.20
CA GLU A 46 -7.03 -15.03 8.17
C GLU A 46 -5.70 -14.77 8.92
N TRP A 47 -5.32 -13.50 9.13
CA TRP A 47 -4.07 -13.15 9.84
C TRP A 47 -4.03 -13.57 11.33
N GLY A 48 -5.17 -13.87 11.92
CA GLY A 48 -5.27 -14.42 13.28
C GLY A 48 -4.54 -13.58 14.32
N ASN A 49 -3.60 -14.19 15.05
CA ASN A 49 -2.87 -13.53 16.13
C ASN A 49 -1.89 -12.45 15.66
N TRP A 50 -1.67 -12.27 14.35
CA TRP A 50 -0.83 -11.20 13.82
C TRP A 50 -1.54 -9.85 13.84
N ILE A 51 -2.87 -9.85 13.89
CA ILE A 51 -3.67 -8.62 13.95
C ILE A 51 -3.43 -7.92 15.29
N GLY A 52 -3.22 -6.60 15.25
CA GLY A 52 -2.96 -5.77 16.44
C GLY A 52 -1.72 -4.89 16.33
N GLY A 53 -1.13 -4.81 15.13
CA GLY A 53 -0.14 -3.78 14.81
C GLY A 53 -0.81 -2.40 14.63
N PRO A 54 -0.03 -1.31 14.62
CA PRO A 54 -0.52 0.00 14.20
C PRO A 54 -1.06 -0.07 12.76
N ILE A 55 -2.06 0.77 12.46
CA ILE A 55 -2.63 0.95 11.13
C ILE A 55 -2.44 2.42 10.74
N SER A 56 -1.92 2.67 9.54
CA SER A 56 -1.90 4.03 9.00
C SER A 56 -3.30 4.45 8.61
N GLU A 57 -3.83 5.52 9.22
CA GLU A 57 -5.13 6.12 8.83
C GLU A 57 -5.14 6.53 7.35
N ASN A 58 -3.99 7.02 6.87
CA ASN A 58 -3.78 7.41 5.49
C ASN A 58 -2.44 6.89 4.99
N ILE A 59 -2.41 6.36 3.77
CA ILE A 59 -1.19 6.22 2.98
C ILE A 59 -1.02 7.51 2.18
N GLU A 60 0.10 8.21 2.35
CA GLU A 60 0.48 9.38 1.55
C GLU A 60 1.41 8.94 0.41
N ILE A 61 1.01 9.18 -0.84
CA ILE A 61 1.82 8.90 -2.05
C ILE A 61 2.01 10.16 -2.88
N GLN A 62 3.14 10.26 -3.57
CA GLN A 62 3.42 11.24 -4.60
C GLN A 62 3.44 10.56 -5.96
N ILE A 63 3.00 11.29 -6.99
CA ILE A 63 2.96 10.80 -8.36
C ILE A 63 3.63 11.85 -9.24
N THR A 64 4.75 11.49 -9.86
CA THR A 64 5.47 12.40 -10.76
C THR A 64 4.73 12.54 -12.09
N SER A 65 5.07 13.57 -12.87
CA SER A 65 4.53 13.76 -14.23
C SER A 65 4.83 12.58 -15.17
N GLU A 66 5.89 11.84 -14.90
CA GLU A 66 6.32 10.64 -15.63
C GLU A 66 5.59 9.37 -15.16
N GLY A 67 4.75 9.47 -14.12
CA GLY A 67 3.98 8.36 -13.60
C GLY A 67 4.71 7.49 -12.58
N LYS A 68 5.87 7.91 -12.07
CA LYS A 68 6.54 7.24 -10.94
C LYS A 68 5.76 7.52 -9.66
N VAL A 69 5.59 6.49 -8.83
CA VAL A 69 4.86 6.58 -7.56
C VAL A 69 5.83 6.38 -6.40
N THR A 70 5.86 7.33 -5.46
CA THR A 70 6.77 7.31 -4.30
C THR A 70 6.03 7.56 -2.99
N TRP A 71 6.61 7.11 -1.89
CA TRP A 71 6.12 7.29 -0.51
C TRP A 71 7.28 7.10 0.47
N GLU A 72 7.04 7.16 1.78
CA GLU A 72 8.04 6.80 2.81
C GLU A 72 7.79 5.38 3.32
N PHE A 73 6.75 5.21 4.13
CA PHE A 73 6.23 3.91 4.57
C PHE A 73 4.78 4.06 5.06
N TRP A 74 4.11 2.93 5.27
CA TRP A 74 2.87 2.87 6.05
C TRP A 74 2.79 1.59 6.87
N TYR A 75 1.89 1.59 7.86
CA TYR A 75 1.60 0.42 8.69
C TYR A 75 0.35 -0.33 8.21
N LEU A 76 0.41 -1.66 8.28
CA LEU A 76 -0.61 -2.58 7.75
C LEU A 76 -1.65 -3.05 8.77
N GLY A 77 -1.41 -2.84 10.07
CA GLY A 77 -2.21 -3.43 11.15
C GLY A 77 -1.71 -4.76 11.69
N LEU A 78 -0.54 -5.21 11.23
CA LEU A 78 0.02 -6.51 11.58
C LEU A 78 1.30 -6.39 12.41
N ASN A 79 1.45 -7.29 13.37
CA ASN A 79 2.69 -7.57 14.07
C ASN A 79 3.24 -8.93 13.63
N TYR A 80 4.53 -8.99 13.30
CA TYR A 80 5.18 -10.24 12.92
C TYR A 80 5.08 -11.28 14.03
N GLN A 81 4.60 -12.48 13.67
CA GLN A 81 4.34 -13.59 14.59
C GLN A 81 3.37 -13.24 15.74
N GLY A 82 2.60 -12.16 15.62
CA GLY A 82 1.73 -11.66 16.70
C GLY A 82 2.48 -11.07 17.90
N VAL A 83 3.77 -10.76 17.74
CA VAL A 83 4.60 -10.22 18.83
C VAL A 83 4.48 -8.70 18.85
N SER A 84 3.95 -8.16 19.94
CA SER A 84 3.85 -6.70 20.14
C SER A 84 5.23 -6.05 20.04
N GLY A 85 5.31 -4.93 19.32
CA GLY A 85 6.56 -4.20 19.08
C GLY A 85 7.28 -4.58 17.79
N TYR A 86 6.76 -5.55 17.01
CA TYR A 86 7.28 -5.91 15.69
C TYR A 86 6.28 -5.60 14.57
N PRO A 87 5.92 -4.31 14.38
CA PRO A 87 4.97 -3.93 13.35
C PRO A 87 5.55 -4.18 11.95
N ILE A 88 4.70 -4.70 11.06
CA ILE A 88 5.06 -4.83 9.65
C ILE A 88 4.75 -3.50 8.95
N LYS A 89 5.75 -2.98 8.23
CA LYS A 89 5.68 -1.74 7.46
C LYS A 89 5.90 -2.02 5.98
N ALA A 90 5.29 -1.21 5.13
CA ALA A 90 5.47 -1.23 3.69
C ALA A 90 6.29 -0.01 3.25
N TYR A 91 7.60 -0.17 3.13
CA TYR A 91 8.53 0.91 2.78
C TYR A 91 8.61 1.15 1.28
N PHE A 92 8.87 2.39 0.90
CA PHE A 92 9.44 2.67 -0.42
C PHE A 92 10.88 2.15 -0.42
N PRO A 93 11.31 1.34 -1.40
CA PRO A 93 12.53 0.55 -1.27
C PRO A 93 13.78 1.36 -0.92
N SER A 94 14.08 2.45 -1.63
CA SER A 94 15.25 3.29 -1.33
C SER A 94 15.17 4.09 -0.03
N VAL A 95 13.97 4.28 0.54
CA VAL A 95 13.82 4.88 1.88
C VAL A 95 14.27 3.90 2.97
N LEU A 96 14.10 2.59 2.73
CA LEU A 96 14.56 1.55 3.64
C LEU A 96 16.07 1.34 3.56
N ASP A 97 16.60 1.16 2.34
CA ASP A 97 18.03 0.94 2.10
C ASP A 97 18.39 1.34 0.66
N GLU A 98 19.49 2.10 0.47
CA GLU A 98 19.93 2.58 -0.84
C GLU A 98 20.24 1.43 -1.81
N SER A 99 20.68 0.27 -1.31
CA SER A 99 20.92 -0.93 -2.12
C SER A 99 19.66 -1.47 -2.79
N LEU A 100 18.48 -1.05 -2.33
CA LEU A 100 17.18 -1.43 -2.89
C LEU A 100 16.65 -0.44 -3.92
N ALA A 101 17.37 0.64 -4.24
CA ALA A 101 16.88 1.70 -5.13
C ALA A 101 16.48 1.23 -6.53
N ALA A 102 17.05 0.13 -7.03
CA ALA A 102 16.63 -0.47 -8.30
C ALA A 102 15.17 -0.98 -8.28
N LEU A 103 14.60 -1.21 -7.11
CA LEU A 103 13.20 -1.63 -6.95
C LEU A 103 12.21 -0.46 -7.04
N ASP A 104 12.66 0.78 -6.84
CA ASP A 104 11.81 1.98 -6.89
C ASP A 104 11.08 2.11 -8.24
N ASP A 105 11.76 1.74 -9.33
CA ASP A 105 11.24 1.84 -10.69
C ASP A 105 10.13 0.81 -11.00
N LYS A 106 9.87 -0.14 -10.10
CA LYS A 106 8.71 -1.04 -10.21
C LYS A 106 7.39 -0.34 -9.86
N SER A 107 7.43 0.79 -9.14
CA SER A 107 6.25 1.52 -8.67
C SER A 107 5.83 2.60 -9.67
N VAL A 108 4.77 2.32 -10.43
CA VAL A 108 4.41 3.06 -11.63
C VAL A 108 2.90 3.22 -11.83
N LYS A 109 2.53 4.23 -12.61
CA LYS A 109 1.22 4.33 -13.27
C LYS A 109 1.14 3.28 -14.38
N LEU A 110 0.21 2.34 -14.26
CA LEU A 110 -0.02 1.31 -15.28
C LEU A 110 -0.84 1.84 -16.44
N GLN A 111 -1.88 2.61 -16.14
CA GLN A 111 -2.75 3.28 -17.11
C GLN A 111 -3.48 4.44 -16.42
N ASP A 112 -4.40 5.10 -17.12
CA ASP A 112 -5.13 6.19 -16.48
C ASP A 112 -5.82 5.74 -15.20
N LYS A 113 -5.53 6.47 -14.10
CA LYS A 113 -6.04 6.22 -12.74
C LYS A 113 -5.73 4.86 -12.12
N LEU A 114 -4.86 4.04 -12.72
CA LEU A 114 -4.43 2.76 -12.14
C LEU A 114 -2.93 2.79 -11.85
N PHE A 115 -2.59 2.48 -10.62
CA PHE A 115 -1.22 2.50 -10.12
C PHE A 115 -0.86 1.16 -9.51
N LYS A 116 0.40 0.77 -9.68
CA LYS A 116 1.01 -0.38 -9.03
C LYS A 116 2.20 0.08 -8.23
N LEU A 117 2.24 -0.28 -6.97
CA LEU A 117 3.32 -0.03 -6.03
C LEU A 117 4.00 -1.36 -5.72
N HIS A 118 5.30 -1.33 -5.48
CA HIS A 118 6.08 -2.48 -5.03
C HIS A 118 6.77 -2.14 -3.70
N PRO A 119 6.03 -2.22 -2.57
CA PRO A 119 6.62 -1.94 -1.27
C PRO A 119 7.57 -3.03 -0.82
N TYR A 120 8.59 -2.62 -0.09
CA TYR A 120 9.41 -3.56 0.66
C TYR A 120 8.78 -3.77 2.03
N PHE A 121 8.18 -4.95 2.23
CA PHE A 121 7.54 -5.30 3.50
C PHE A 121 8.61 -5.66 4.54
N TYR A 122 8.71 -4.90 5.61
CA TYR A 122 9.84 -4.95 6.55
C TYR A 122 9.40 -4.78 8.00
N ILE A 123 10.15 -5.40 8.90
CA ILE A 123 10.08 -5.20 10.34
C ILE A 123 11.42 -4.63 10.82
N ASP A 124 11.37 -3.42 11.36
CA ASP A 124 12.56 -2.70 11.81
C ASP A 124 13.39 -3.54 12.79
N GLY A 125 14.67 -3.76 12.45
CA GLY A 125 15.61 -4.53 13.26
C GLY A 125 15.52 -6.05 13.12
N LEU A 126 14.57 -6.60 12.34
CA LEU A 126 14.43 -8.04 12.13
C LEU A 126 14.64 -8.47 10.68
N GLY A 127 14.18 -7.70 9.70
CA GLY A 127 14.28 -8.07 8.28
C GLY A 127 12.95 -7.89 7.55
N GLY A 128 12.90 -8.34 6.28
CA GLY A 128 11.70 -8.19 5.46
C GLY A 128 11.47 -9.30 4.45
N PHE A 129 10.32 -9.23 3.79
CA PHE A 129 9.77 -10.23 2.88
C PHE A 129 9.98 -9.89 1.40
N GLY A 130 10.65 -8.78 1.11
CA GLY A 130 10.93 -8.34 -0.26
C GLY A 130 9.83 -7.45 -0.85
N ALA A 131 9.92 -7.24 -2.17
CA ALA A 131 9.04 -6.38 -2.95
C ALA A 131 8.26 -7.13 -4.04
N ASP A 132 8.07 -8.43 -3.84
CA ASP A 132 7.40 -9.32 -4.81
C ASP A 132 5.88 -9.26 -4.72
N TYR A 133 5.34 -8.59 -3.69
CA TYR A 133 3.90 -8.44 -3.47
C TYR A 133 3.45 -7.04 -3.90
N PRO A 134 2.87 -6.89 -5.11
CA PRO A 134 2.39 -5.61 -5.56
C PRO A 134 1.16 -5.12 -4.77
N VAL A 135 1.06 -3.81 -4.67
CA VAL A 135 -0.12 -3.10 -4.20
C VAL A 135 -0.73 -2.33 -5.36
N PHE A 136 -2.03 -2.47 -5.58
CA PHE A 136 -2.77 -1.81 -6.65
C PHE A 136 -3.69 -0.73 -6.09
N ILE A 137 -3.72 0.42 -6.76
CA ILE A 137 -4.60 1.53 -6.41
C ILE A 137 -5.33 1.97 -7.67
N SER A 138 -6.66 1.89 -7.65
CA SER A 138 -7.52 2.47 -8.67
C SER A 138 -8.16 3.74 -8.13
N PHE A 139 -7.85 4.87 -8.76
CA PHE A 139 -8.36 6.19 -8.39
C PHE A 139 -9.83 6.36 -8.80
N PRO A 140 -10.53 7.40 -8.31
CA PRO A 140 -11.95 7.61 -8.62
C PRO A 140 -12.25 7.65 -10.13
N GLY A 141 -13.14 6.75 -10.55
CA GLY A 141 -13.50 6.53 -11.96
C GLY A 141 -12.37 5.91 -12.79
N GLY A 142 -11.47 5.16 -12.14
CA GLY A 142 -10.51 4.25 -12.78
C GLY A 142 -11.09 2.83 -12.96
N PRO A 143 -10.26 1.88 -13.41
CA PRO A 143 -10.67 0.49 -13.60
C PRO A 143 -11.15 -0.20 -12.30
N ASN A 144 -12.02 -1.20 -12.42
CA ASN A 144 -12.45 -2.01 -11.29
C ASN A 144 -11.39 -3.07 -10.97
N LEU A 145 -10.76 -3.00 -9.79
CA LEU A 145 -9.74 -3.95 -9.37
C LEU A 145 -10.29 -5.38 -9.21
N ASN A 146 -11.56 -5.54 -8.81
CA ASN A 146 -12.16 -6.87 -8.69
C ASN A 146 -12.24 -7.58 -10.05
N GLU A 147 -12.46 -6.82 -11.13
CA GLU A 147 -12.49 -7.38 -12.49
C GLU A 147 -11.07 -7.64 -13.01
N LEU A 148 -10.12 -6.76 -12.70
CA LEU A 148 -8.74 -6.87 -13.16
C LEU A 148 -7.93 -7.98 -12.48
N LEU A 149 -8.29 -8.34 -11.24
CA LEU A 149 -7.54 -9.30 -10.42
C LEU A 149 -8.23 -10.67 -10.32
N ALA A 150 -9.34 -10.88 -11.03
CA ALA A 150 -10.08 -12.14 -11.04
C ALA A 150 -9.49 -13.22 -11.98
N GLU A 151 -8.30 -12.98 -12.54
CA GLU A 151 -7.54 -13.91 -13.39
C GLU A 151 -6.52 -14.72 -12.57
#